data_AF-A0A0M0LS37-F1
#
_entry.id   AF-A0A0M0LS37-F1
#
_cell.length_a   1.000
_cell.length_b   1.000
_cell.length_c   1.000
_cell.angle_alpha   90.00
_cell.angle_beta   90.00
_cell.angle_gamma   90.00
#
_symmetry.space_group_name_H-M   'P 1'
#
loop_
_entity.id
_entity.type
_entity.pdbx_description
1 polymer ?
#
loop_
_entity_poly.entity_id
_entity_poly.type
_entity_poly.pdbx_seq_one_letter_code
_entity_poly.pdbx_strand_id
1 'polypeptide(L)'
;MALPVIATNATGPTAFLDETVGYPLDATRVPVPDEMQLPGHTWAEPSVKHLRALMRHVYTEPEEARARGARARERMAKAFSPAALAAEVEGHLTRIARTLSEREQGDGRADKGIGKAEAKAKVKRHGQRDEL
;
A
#
# COMPACT_ATOMS: atom_id res chain seq x y z
N MET A 1 -11.42 -22.22 8.95
CA MET A 1 -10.87 -23.41 8.26
C MET A 1 -9.44 -23.12 7.79
N ALA A 2 -8.63 -24.16 7.59
CA ALA A 2 -7.20 -24.11 7.25
C ALA A 2 -6.94 -25.03 6.04
N LEU A 3 -7.64 -24.76 4.94
CA LEU A 3 -7.63 -25.60 3.74
C LEU A 3 -6.49 -25.18 2.80
N PRO A 4 -5.89 -26.11 2.04
CA PRO A 4 -4.97 -25.76 0.97
C PRO A 4 -5.68 -24.93 -0.10
N VAL A 5 -4.99 -23.90 -0.62
CA VAL A 5 -5.53 -22.99 -1.63
C VAL A 5 -4.60 -22.96 -2.84
N ILE A 6 -5.18 -23.18 -4.02
CA ILE A 6 -4.59 -22.85 -5.32
C ILE A 6 -5.29 -21.59 -5.81
N ALA A 7 -4.54 -20.55 -6.16
CA ALA A 7 -5.10 -19.35 -6.78
C ALA A 7 -4.12 -18.76 -7.78
N THR A 8 -4.65 -18.06 -8.79
CA THR A 8 -3.87 -17.33 -9.78
C THR A 8 -2.89 -16.39 -9.09
N ASN A 9 -1.61 -16.49 -9.43
CA ASN A 9 -0.54 -15.66 -8.90
C ASN A 9 -0.56 -14.27 -9.55
N ALA A 10 -1.62 -13.52 -9.30
CA ALA A 10 -1.82 -12.18 -9.84
C ALA A 10 -2.67 -11.34 -8.89
N THR A 11 -2.41 -10.03 -8.86
CA THR A 11 -3.19 -9.02 -8.14
C THR A 11 -3.41 -9.32 -6.65
N GLY A 12 -4.63 -9.21 -6.13
CA GLY A 12 -4.94 -9.32 -4.69
C GLY A 12 -4.33 -10.55 -4.00
N PRO A 13 -4.50 -11.77 -4.55
CA PRO A 13 -3.88 -12.97 -4.00
C PRO A 13 -2.38 -12.86 -3.67
N THR A 14 -1.59 -12.12 -4.46
CA THR A 14 -0.12 -12.04 -4.24
C THR A 14 0.26 -11.30 -2.96
N ALA A 15 -0.68 -10.58 -2.34
CA ALA A 15 -0.43 -9.89 -1.07
C ALA A 15 -0.29 -10.86 0.12
N PHE A 16 -0.86 -12.06 0.03
CA PHE A 16 -0.92 -12.99 1.16
C PHE A 16 -0.64 -14.46 0.79
N LEU A 17 -0.75 -14.83 -0.49
CA LEU A 17 -0.49 -16.17 -1.00
C LEU A 17 0.91 -16.24 -1.63
N ASP A 18 1.72 -17.16 -1.14
CA ASP A 18 3.00 -17.57 -1.72
C ASP A 18 3.18 -19.09 -1.59
N GLU A 19 4.31 -19.61 -2.05
CA GLU A 19 4.65 -21.04 -2.04
C GLU A 19 4.78 -21.62 -0.63
N THR A 20 4.97 -20.78 0.40
CA THR A 20 5.12 -21.25 1.78
C THR A 20 3.77 -21.56 2.42
N VAL A 21 2.69 -20.88 2.00
CA VAL A 21 1.34 -21.01 2.58
C VAL A 21 0.28 -21.52 1.60
N GLY A 22 0.59 -21.65 0.32
CA GLY A 22 -0.34 -22.22 -0.65
C GLY A 22 0.34 -22.57 -1.96
N TYR A 23 -0.43 -22.51 -3.04
CA TYR A 23 0.00 -22.93 -4.37
C TYR A 23 -0.31 -21.82 -5.39
N PRO A 24 0.60 -20.86 -5.58
CA PRO A 24 0.43 -19.81 -6.59
C PRO A 24 0.42 -20.42 -8.00
N LEU A 25 -0.68 -20.24 -8.71
CA LEU A 25 -0.87 -20.72 -10.08
C LEU A 25 -0.28 -19.72 -11.06
N ASP A 26 0.61 -20.19 -11.94
CA ASP A 26 1.18 -19.34 -13.00
C ASP A 26 0.10 -18.77 -13.90
N ALA A 27 0.31 -17.52 -14.30
CA ALA A 27 -0.57 -16.82 -15.21
C ALA A 27 0.22 -15.93 -16.17
N THR A 28 -0.35 -15.70 -17.34
CA THR A 28 0.18 -14.75 -18.32
C THR A 28 -0.78 -13.58 -18.47
N ARG A 29 -0.26 -12.38 -18.75
CA ARG A 29 -1.13 -11.23 -19.01
C ARG A 29 -1.65 -11.28 -20.43
N VAL A 30 -2.97 -11.22 -20.58
CA VAL A 30 -3.64 -11.14 -21.88
C VAL A 30 -4.54 -9.90 -21.92
N PRO A 31 -4.71 -9.24 -23.08
CA PRO A 31 -5.67 -8.16 -23.22
C PRO A 31 -7.08 -8.63 -22.84
N VAL A 32 -7.87 -7.74 -22.25
CA VAL A 32 -9.30 -7.99 -22.08
C VAL A 32 -9.98 -7.98 -23.46
N PRO A 33 -10.95 -8.87 -23.74
CA PRO A 33 -11.71 -8.84 -24.98
C PRO A 33 -12.38 -7.47 -25.22
N ASP A 34 -12.36 -7.00 -26.47
CA ASP A 34 -12.84 -5.66 -26.84
C ASP A 34 -14.32 -5.44 -26.48
N GLU A 35 -15.12 -6.51 -26.46
CA GLU A 35 -16.55 -6.49 -26.12
C GLU A 35 -16.81 -6.01 -24.67
N MET A 36 -15.82 -6.14 -23.78
CA MET A 36 -15.93 -5.69 -22.40
C MET A 36 -15.72 -4.18 -22.24
N GLN A 37 -15.31 -3.47 -23.31
CA GLN A 37 -15.09 -2.01 -23.31
C GLN A 37 -14.15 -1.53 -22.19
N LEU A 38 -13.09 -2.30 -21.92
CA LEU A 38 -12.07 -2.00 -20.91
C LEU A 38 -10.70 -1.78 -21.58
N PRO A 39 -10.50 -0.66 -22.31
CA PRO A 39 -9.28 -0.41 -23.06
C PRO A 39 -8.07 -0.30 -22.13
N GLY A 40 -6.96 -0.96 -22.51
CA GLY A 40 -5.72 -0.95 -21.74
C GLY A 40 -5.71 -1.86 -20.51
N HIS A 41 -6.82 -2.54 -20.20
CA HIS A 41 -6.86 -3.54 -19.15
C HIS A 41 -6.34 -4.89 -19.65
N THR A 42 -5.82 -5.70 -18.71
CA THR A 42 -5.35 -7.06 -18.97
C THR A 42 -5.92 -8.02 -17.95
N TRP A 43 -6.17 -9.26 -18.36
CA TRP A 43 -6.44 -10.39 -17.46
C TRP A 43 -5.19 -11.20 -17.17
N ALA A 44 -5.23 -11.92 -16.06
CA ALA A 44 -4.24 -12.94 -15.73
C ALA A 44 -4.77 -14.30 -16.19
N GLU A 45 -4.40 -14.72 -17.40
CA GLU A 45 -4.79 -15.98 -18.01
C GLU A 45 -4.07 -17.14 -17.31
N PRO A 46 -4.78 -18.04 -16.61
CA PRO A 46 -4.18 -19.10 -15.82
C PRO A 46 -3.59 -20.22 -16.68
N SER A 47 -2.43 -20.73 -16.28
CA SER A 47 -1.81 -21.88 -16.95
C SER A 47 -2.57 -23.17 -16.64
N VAL A 48 -3.34 -23.67 -17.61
CA VAL A 48 -4.04 -24.96 -17.50
C VAL A 48 -3.06 -26.11 -17.20
N LYS A 49 -1.87 -26.09 -17.80
CA LYS A 49 -0.84 -27.12 -17.57
C LYS A 49 -0.40 -27.13 -16.11
N HIS A 50 -0.12 -25.95 -15.54
CA HIS A 50 0.33 -25.83 -14.16
C HIS A 50 -0.81 -26.14 -13.18
N LEU A 51 -2.03 -25.67 -13.43
CA LEU A 51 -3.19 -25.98 -12.59
C LEU A 51 -3.39 -27.49 -12.44
N ARG A 52 -3.33 -28.25 -13.53
CA ARG A 52 -3.42 -29.72 -13.46
C ARG A 52 -2.30 -30.35 -12.65
N ALA A 53 -1.09 -29.80 -12.70
CA ALA A 53 0.03 -30.29 -11.91
C ALA A 53 -0.22 -30.02 -10.41
N LEU A 54 -0.62 -28.81 -10.04
CA LEU A 54 -0.94 -28.43 -8.66
C LEU A 54 -2.10 -29.24 -8.08
N MET A 55 -3.18 -29.43 -8.85
CA MET A 55 -4.32 -30.22 -8.39
C MET A 55 -3.94 -31.68 -8.10
N ARG A 56 -3.09 -32.29 -8.95
CA ARG A 56 -2.57 -33.64 -8.70
C ARG A 56 -1.64 -33.65 -7.50
N HIS A 57 -0.74 -32.68 -7.39
CA HIS A 57 0.18 -32.55 -6.25
C HIS A 57 -0.56 -32.47 -4.92
N VAL A 58 -1.58 -31.60 -4.82
CA VAL A 58 -2.39 -31.48 -3.60
C VAL A 58 -3.12 -32.77 -3.26
N TYR A 59 -3.55 -33.53 -4.27
CA TYR A 59 -4.21 -34.82 -4.07
C TYR A 59 -3.23 -35.92 -3.63
N THR A 60 -2.03 -35.97 -4.19
CA THR A 60 -1.03 -37.00 -3.90
C THR A 60 -0.24 -36.71 -2.61
N GLU A 61 -0.12 -35.44 -2.23
CA GLU A 61 0.62 -34.98 -1.04
C GLU A 61 -0.32 -34.31 0.00
N PRO A 62 -1.30 -35.03 0.56
CA PRO A 62 -2.34 -34.43 1.40
C PRO A 62 -1.80 -33.86 2.73
N GLU A 63 -0.75 -34.45 3.30
CA GLU A 63 -0.15 -33.94 4.55
C GLU A 63 0.56 -32.61 4.34
N GLU A 64 1.30 -32.48 3.24
CA GLU A 64 1.93 -31.21 2.86
C GLU A 64 0.86 -30.13 2.61
N ALA A 65 -0.21 -30.49 1.90
CA ALA A 65 -1.31 -29.57 1.61
C ALA A 65 -2.02 -29.09 2.89
N ARG A 66 -2.28 -29.99 3.86
CA ARG A 66 -2.81 -29.62 5.18
C ARG A 66 -1.85 -28.71 5.94
N ALA A 67 -0.55 -29.01 5.93
CA ALA A 67 0.45 -28.19 6.59
C ALA A 67 0.52 -26.78 5.98
N ARG A 68 0.44 -26.64 4.66
CA ARG A 68 0.33 -25.33 3.98
C ARG A 68 -0.93 -24.59 4.40
N GLY A 69 -2.09 -25.26 4.40
CA GLY A 69 -3.36 -24.66 4.84
C GLY A 69 -3.33 -24.17 6.29
N ALA A 70 -2.65 -24.90 7.20
CA ALA A 70 -2.43 -24.47 8.58
C ALA A 70 -1.59 -23.19 8.66
N ARG A 71 -0.46 -23.14 7.93
CA ARG A 71 0.38 -21.93 7.85
C ARG A 71 -0.34 -20.74 7.23
N ALA A 72 -1.18 -20.96 6.21
CA ALA A 72 -2.03 -19.92 5.63
C ALA A 72 -2.97 -19.32 6.68
N ARG A 73 -3.62 -20.17 7.48
CA ARG A 73 -4.51 -19.71 8.55
C ARG A 73 -3.76 -18.89 9.59
N GLU A 74 -2.57 -19.32 9.99
CA GLU A 74 -1.73 -18.58 10.93
C GLU A 74 -1.34 -17.21 10.38
N ARG A 75 -0.86 -17.15 9.13
CA ARG A 75 -0.51 -15.90 8.45
C ARG A 75 -1.69 -14.93 8.43
N MET A 76 -2.87 -15.41 8.03
CA MET A 76 -4.07 -14.58 7.97
C MET A 76 -4.47 -14.04 9.35
N ALA A 77 -4.40 -14.86 10.39
CA ALA A 77 -4.70 -14.41 11.74
C ALA A 77 -3.70 -13.36 12.25
N LYS A 78 -2.41 -13.54 11.93
CA LYS A 78 -1.32 -12.68 12.40
C LYS A 78 -1.27 -11.34 11.68
N ALA A 79 -1.37 -11.33 10.36
CA ALA A 79 -1.08 -10.14 9.55
C ALA A 79 -2.33 -9.49 8.91
N PHE A 80 -3.42 -10.25 8.75
CA PHE A 80 -4.61 -9.81 8.00
C PHE A 80 -5.90 -9.91 8.82
N SER A 81 -5.79 -9.98 10.15
CA SER A 81 -6.95 -9.86 11.03
C SER A 81 -7.43 -8.40 11.08
N PRO A 82 -8.71 -8.15 11.42
CA PRO A 82 -9.21 -6.78 11.57
C PRO A 82 -8.36 -5.93 12.52
N ALA A 83 -7.88 -6.52 13.62
CA ALA A 83 -7.03 -5.81 14.58
C ALA A 83 -5.66 -5.46 13.99
N ALA A 84 -5.02 -6.39 13.28
CA ALA A 84 -3.73 -6.14 12.63
C ALA A 84 -3.85 -5.03 11.57
N LEU A 85 -4.88 -5.10 10.73
CA LEU A 85 -5.13 -4.09 9.70
C LEU A 85 -5.49 -2.72 10.31
N ALA A 86 -6.30 -2.69 11.37
CA ALA A 86 -6.64 -1.44 12.04
C ALA A 86 -5.39 -0.73 12.58
N ALA A 87 -4.49 -1.47 13.23
CA ALA A 87 -3.23 -0.93 13.74
C ALA A 87 -2.32 -0.39 12.62
N GLU A 88 -2.25 -1.08 11.48
CA GLU A 88 -1.48 -0.62 10.31
C GLU A 88 -2.06 0.68 9.73
N VAL A 89 -3.37 0.73 9.52
CA VAL A 89 -4.07 1.92 8.99
C VAL A 89 -3.94 3.09 9.95
N GLU A 90 -4.11 2.87 11.26
CA GLU A 90 -3.91 3.89 12.28
C GLU A 90 -2.47 4.46 12.22
N GLY A 91 -1.46 3.60 12.13
CA GLY A 91 -0.07 4.04 11.97
C GLY A 91 0.15 4.91 10.73
N HIS A 92 -0.52 4.59 9.61
CA HIS A 92 -0.49 5.44 8.42
C HIS A 92 -1.19 6.77 8.62
N LEU A 93 -2.36 6.79 9.25
CA LEU A 93 -3.10 8.02 9.55
C LEU A 93 -2.31 8.94 10.47
N THR A 94 -1.72 8.42 11.55
CA THR A 94 -0.87 9.19 12.46
C THR A 94 0.35 9.77 11.74
N ARG A 95 1.01 8.97 10.89
CA ARG A 95 2.16 9.43 10.09
C ARG A 95 1.77 10.58 9.16
N ILE A 96 0.64 10.46 8.47
CA ILE A 96 0.14 11.49 7.55
C ILE A 96 -0.23 12.75 8.33
N ALA A 97 -0.99 12.61 9.42
CA ALA A 97 -1.39 13.73 10.28
C ALA A 97 -0.19 14.53 10.78
N ARG A 98 0.85 13.84 11.29
CA ARG A 98 2.12 14.47 11.70
C ARG A 98 2.78 15.24 10.56
N THR A 99 2.85 14.63 9.38
CA THR A 99 3.48 15.26 8.19
C THR A 99 2.74 16.54 7.78
N LEU A 100 1.41 16.56 7.90
CA LEU A 100 0.58 17.74 7.61
C LEU A 100 0.80 18.84 8.66
N SER A 101 0.79 18.51 9.96
CA SER A 101 1.08 19.49 11.02
C SER A 101 2.45 20.14 10.87
N GLU A 102 3.47 19.37 10.48
CA GLU A 102 4.83 19.89 10.25
C GLU A 102 4.89 20.86 9.05
N ARG A 103 4.14 20.56 7.98
CA ARG A 103 4.06 21.44 6.80
C ARG A 103 3.38 22.76 7.13
N GLU A 104 2.26 22.72 7.87
CA GLU A 104 1.54 23.92 8.31
C GLU A 104 2.42 24.83 9.20
N GLN A 105 3.21 24.24 10.09
CA GLN A 105 4.14 24.97 10.96
C GLN A 105 5.36 25.52 10.22
N GLY A 106 5.82 24.83 9.17
CA GLY A 106 6.90 25.29 8.28
C GLY A 106 6.47 26.46 7.39
N ASP A 107 5.26 26.41 6.84
CA ASP A 107 4.71 27.45 5.95
C ASP A 107 4.36 28.72 6.74
N GLY A 108 3.82 28.58 7.96
CA GLY A 108 3.54 29.70 8.86
C GLY A 108 4.78 30.42 9.43
N ARG A 109 6.00 29.88 9.22
CA ARG A 109 7.26 30.53 9.61
C ARG A 109 7.82 31.43 8.51
N ALA A 110 7.47 31.21 7.25
CA ALA A 110 7.88 32.06 6.13
C ALA A 110 7.15 33.42 6.13
N ASP A 111 5.89 33.46 6.59
CA ASP A 111 5.08 34.69 6.58
C ASP A 111 5.41 35.67 7.73
N LYS A 112 5.87 35.18 8.89
CA LYS A 112 6.22 36.03 10.05
C LYS A 112 7.54 36.81 9.91
N GLY A 113 8.28 36.62 8.80
CA GLY A 113 9.57 37.28 8.54
C GLY A 113 9.49 38.64 7.85
N ILE A 114 8.41 38.94 7.12
CA ILE A 114 8.34 40.13 6.26
C ILE A 114 7.85 41.37 7.03
N GLY A 115 6.99 41.20 8.04
CA GLY A 115 6.39 42.31 8.80
C GLY A 115 7.29 43.04 9.81
N LYS A 116 8.46 42.50 10.18
CA LYS A 116 9.38 43.16 11.14
C LYS A 116 10.48 44.00 10.49
N ALA A 117 10.75 43.83 9.20
CA ALA A 117 11.77 44.60 8.48
C ALA A 117 11.28 46.01 8.10
N GLU A 118 10.00 46.19 7.78
CA GLU A 118 9.46 47.49 7.35
C GLU A 118 9.20 48.48 8.50
N ALA A 119 8.95 47.98 9.73
CA ALA A 119 8.71 48.85 10.89
C ALA A 119 9.99 49.58 11.40
N LYS A 120 11.18 49.04 11.15
CA LYS A 120 12.45 49.69 11.55
C LYS A 120 12.99 50.70 10.52
N ALA A 121 12.51 50.67 9.28
CA ALA A 121 12.95 51.58 8.22
C ALA A 121 12.20 52.93 8.20
N LYS A 122 11.06 53.05 8.90
CA LYS A 122 10.24 54.28 8.93
C LYS A 122 10.60 55.24 10.08
N VAL A 123 11.21 54.76 11.16
CA VAL A 123 11.57 55.60 12.33
C VAL A 123 12.87 56.39 12.11
N LYS A 124 13.76 55.98 11.19
CA LYS A 124 15.06 56.65 10.98
C LYS A 124 15.04 57.81 9.98
N ARG A 125 13.93 58.07 9.28
CA ARG A 125 13.84 59.11 8.23
C ARG A 125 13.24 60.46 8.67
N HIS A 126 12.88 60.61 9.95
CA HIS A 126 12.24 61.84 10.47
C HIS A 126 13.13 62.70 11.39
N GLY A 127 14.45 62.43 11.45
CA GLY A 127 15.36 63.06 12.42
C GLY A 127 16.46 63.94 11.86
N GLN A 128 16.46 64.30 10.57
CA GLN A 128 17.46 65.21 10.00
C GLN A 128 16.84 66.07 8.91
N ARG A 129 16.43 67.29 9.28
CA ARG A 129 16.47 68.53 8.50
C ARG A 129 15.71 69.61 9.28
N ASP A 130 16.43 70.37 10.08
CA ASP A 130 16.13 71.77 10.45
C ASP A 130 17.38 72.36 11.11
N GLU A 131 18.29 72.89 10.29
CA GLU A 131 19.25 73.93 10.66
C GLU A 131 19.54 74.78 9.41
N LEU A 132 18.79 75.89 9.28
CA LEU A 132 19.19 77.17 8.68
C LEU A 132 18.45 78.27 9.44
#